data_AF-A0A317WAL0-F1
#
_entry.id   AF-A0A317WAL0-F1
#
_cell.length_a   1.000
_cell.length_b   1.000
_cell.length_c   1.000
_cell.angle_alpha   90.00
_cell.angle_beta   90.00
_cell.angle_gamma   90.00
#
_symmetry.space_group_name_H-M   'P 1'
#
loop_
_entity.id
_entity.type
_entity.pdbx_description
1 polymer ?
#
loop_
_entity_poly.entity_id
_entity_poly.type
_entity_poly.pdbx_seq_one_letter_code
_entity_poly.pdbx_strand_id
1 'polypeptide(L)'
;MESVDLVIVGAGWHGLSALKTYRQVHPTARIICLDSASSVGGVWATQRLYPGLKSNNMLGTYEFSDFPMDASFGVKPGEHIPGEVIHEYLARFVERVEAVDGNGNGGWVVTTAPAPSTTFTTSTKCTEYTLLTPSRKLTILGGTKSAWDAVHAACSASCTVTWIIRRRGHGPAWMAPPHVTPFKAWLEKLVTTRLLTWFSPCIWGEADGFGVIRRFLHGTWLGRKVVDGFWGVLERDVVALNGYEEDEEVGKLRPWGVLGMVRSGRVRVIVDDIRVESEGIVCATGWAATPRVQFRPAGIERALGFPWAEDFLSQGTVRRADAEILRRFPKLREARAVVEKRRLAGYVPLASDAAACARHPYRLARFMVPAGFVGDRSVVVLGNAMTINTALVAQTQALWAAAYLGGDQGVVRRVVERCPLDLVEEVRGKSNGDGDGHVDALWEMALHTQFGVHRCPGGFGKRNPDFVFDALPYVDLLLRDLGLDVKRKTGWCWMKSYGMEDYRGLVEEWLGRE
;
A
#
# COMPACT_ATOMS: atom_id res chain seq x y z
N MET A 1 25.31 13.53 -23.76
CA MET A 1 24.63 13.03 -22.55
C MET A 1 24.89 11.55 -22.49
N GLU A 2 25.36 11.03 -21.35
CA GLU A 2 25.60 9.59 -21.24
C GLU A 2 24.27 8.83 -21.25
N SER A 3 24.26 7.64 -21.87
CA SER A 3 23.13 6.72 -21.79
C SER A 3 23.07 6.02 -20.43
N VAL A 4 21.86 5.68 -20.02
CA VAL A 4 21.56 4.86 -18.85
C VAL A 4 20.41 3.92 -19.21
N ASP A 5 20.45 2.70 -18.68
CA ASP A 5 19.51 1.64 -19.03
C ASP A 5 18.28 1.68 -18.12
N LEU A 6 18.41 2.26 -16.92
CA LEU A 6 17.31 2.45 -15.98
C LEU A 6 17.47 3.75 -15.16
N VAL A 7 16.36 4.45 -14.95
CA VAL A 7 16.22 5.53 -13.96
C VAL A 7 15.15 5.14 -12.94
N ILE A 8 15.54 5.06 -11.67
CA ILE A 8 14.66 4.83 -10.52
C ILE A 8 14.40 6.17 -9.83
N VAL A 9 13.16 6.43 -9.42
CA VAL A 9 12.77 7.67 -8.71
C VAL A 9 12.15 7.31 -7.35
N GLY A 10 12.88 7.64 -6.28
CA GLY A 10 12.54 7.41 -4.88
C GLY A 10 13.42 6.35 -4.22
N ALA A 11 14.20 6.73 -3.20
CA ALA A 11 15.14 5.87 -2.47
C ALA A 11 14.51 5.31 -1.18
N GLY A 12 13.26 4.84 -1.26
CA GLY A 12 12.56 4.09 -0.20
C GLY A 12 12.35 2.62 -0.56
N TRP A 13 11.72 1.85 0.33
CA TRP A 13 11.44 0.40 0.21
C TRP A 13 11.36 -0.16 -1.23
N HIS A 14 10.44 0.35 -2.05
CA HIS A 14 10.25 -0.14 -3.42
C HIS A 14 11.40 0.20 -4.38
N GLY A 15 11.95 1.42 -4.33
CA GLY A 15 13.04 1.84 -5.22
C GLY A 15 14.39 1.25 -4.83
N LEU A 16 14.65 1.04 -3.53
CA LEU A 16 15.84 0.34 -3.06
C LEU A 16 15.79 -1.15 -3.41
N SER A 17 14.62 -1.78 -3.27
CA SER A 17 14.42 -3.16 -3.74
C SER A 17 14.56 -3.25 -5.27
N ALA A 18 14.02 -2.29 -6.03
CA ALA A 18 14.17 -2.24 -7.47
C ALA A 18 15.63 -2.08 -7.91
N LEU A 19 16.39 -1.19 -7.25
CA LEU A 19 17.82 -0.99 -7.54
C LEU A 19 18.61 -2.29 -7.34
N LYS A 20 18.42 -2.96 -6.19
CA LYS A 20 19.08 -4.22 -5.88
C LYS A 20 18.70 -5.32 -6.88
N THR A 21 17.40 -5.59 -7.05
CA THR A 21 16.92 -6.70 -7.88
C THR A 21 17.22 -6.47 -9.36
N TYR A 22 17.10 -5.24 -9.87
CA TYR A 22 17.49 -4.93 -11.25
C TYR A 22 19.00 -5.11 -11.46
N ARG A 23 19.84 -4.80 -10.46
CA ARG A 23 21.28 -5.05 -10.54
C ARG A 23 21.64 -6.54 -10.46
N GLN A 24 20.87 -7.35 -9.73
CA GLN A 24 21.03 -8.82 -9.72
C GLN A 24 20.62 -9.45 -11.06
N VAL A 25 19.53 -8.98 -11.66
CA VAL A 25 19.01 -9.51 -12.94
C VAL A 25 19.80 -9.00 -14.15
N HIS A 26 20.19 -7.72 -14.15
CA HIS A 26 20.90 -7.04 -15.25
C HIS A 26 22.27 -6.53 -14.76
N PRO A 27 23.26 -7.41 -14.53
CA PRO A 27 24.53 -7.06 -13.87
C PRO A 27 25.42 -6.09 -14.67
N THR A 28 25.14 -5.90 -15.97
CA THR A 28 25.83 -4.95 -16.85
C THR A 28 25.15 -3.57 -16.92
N ALA A 29 23.91 -3.43 -16.45
CA ALA A 29 23.12 -2.22 -16.64
C ALA A 29 23.66 -1.01 -15.84
N ARG A 30 23.63 0.16 -16.49
CA ARG A 30 23.87 1.49 -15.91
C ARG A 30 22.57 2.03 -15.33
N ILE A 31 22.46 2.00 -14.01
CA ILE A 31 21.26 2.40 -13.26
C ILE A 31 21.53 3.73 -12.54
N ILE A 32 20.59 4.68 -12.63
CA ILE A 32 20.57 5.88 -11.77
C ILE A 32 19.38 5.78 -10.81
N CYS A 33 19.59 6.13 -9.54
CA CYS A 33 18.54 6.26 -8.53
C CYS A 33 18.46 7.71 -8.03
N LEU A 34 17.29 8.34 -8.10
CA LEU A 34 17.06 9.75 -7.75
C LEU A 34 16.09 9.87 -6.57
N ASP A 35 16.46 10.60 -5.52
CA ASP A 35 15.48 11.08 -4.52
C ASP A 35 15.77 12.55 -4.14
N SER A 36 14.68 13.28 -3.96
CA SER A 36 14.60 14.61 -3.34
C SER A 36 15.04 14.67 -1.87
N ALA A 37 15.13 13.51 -1.20
CA ALA A 37 15.51 13.39 0.20
C ALA A 37 17.03 13.52 0.41
N SER A 38 17.43 14.11 1.54
CA SER A 38 18.84 14.19 1.98
C SER A 38 19.39 12.87 2.53
N SER A 39 18.58 11.82 2.62
CA SER A 39 18.98 10.46 2.97
C SER A 39 18.08 9.45 2.26
N VAL A 40 18.56 8.20 2.14
CA VAL A 40 17.72 7.05 1.79
C VAL A 40 16.65 6.79 2.87
N GLY A 41 15.73 5.87 2.58
CA GLY A 41 14.63 5.44 3.46
C GLY A 41 13.25 5.87 3.00
N GLY A 42 13.14 6.82 2.05
CA GLY A 42 11.87 7.33 1.56
C GLY A 42 11.06 7.99 2.68
N VAL A 43 9.94 7.40 3.10
CA VAL A 43 9.19 7.89 4.29
C VAL A 43 9.98 7.75 5.59
N TRP A 44 10.96 6.84 5.63
CA TRP A 44 11.91 6.63 6.73
C TRP A 44 13.24 7.35 6.52
N ALA A 45 13.27 8.44 5.75
CA ALA A 45 14.44 9.32 5.65
C ALA A 45 14.62 10.14 6.95
N THR A 46 15.86 10.41 7.37
CA THR A 46 16.15 10.96 8.72
C THR A 46 15.39 12.26 9.01
N GLN A 47 15.35 13.17 8.04
CA GLN A 47 14.63 14.45 8.11
C GLN A 47 13.09 14.34 8.05
N ARG A 48 12.54 13.12 8.06
CA ARG A 48 11.09 12.81 8.15
C ARG A 48 10.73 12.04 9.42
N LEU A 49 11.71 11.62 10.23
CA LEU A 49 11.49 10.92 11.49
C LEU A 49 11.10 11.90 12.62
N TYR A 50 10.36 11.41 13.61
CA TYR A 50 10.03 12.14 14.83
C TYR A 50 10.18 11.23 16.07
N PRO A 51 10.48 11.78 17.26
CA PRO A 51 10.67 10.98 18.47
C PRO A 51 9.48 10.05 18.77
N GLY A 52 9.75 8.77 19.03
CA GLY A 52 8.73 7.76 19.29
C GLY A 52 8.00 7.19 18.07
N LEU A 53 8.35 7.61 16.84
CA LEU A 53 7.88 6.97 15.62
C LEU A 53 8.33 5.50 15.54
N LYS A 54 7.39 4.59 15.30
CA LYS A 54 7.62 3.15 15.09
C LYS A 54 6.78 2.61 13.93
N SER A 55 7.17 1.46 13.38
CA SER A 55 6.32 0.68 12.47
C SER A 55 5.05 0.17 13.15
N ASN A 56 3.96 0.03 12.39
CA ASN A 56 2.81 -0.79 12.81
C ASN A 56 3.22 -2.24 12.98
N ASN A 57 4.04 -2.74 12.05
CA ASN A 57 4.58 -4.09 12.07
C ASN A 57 5.54 -4.32 13.24
N MET A 58 5.55 -5.53 13.79
CA MET A 58 6.60 -6.00 14.70
C MET A 58 7.74 -6.74 13.96
N LEU A 59 8.91 -6.83 14.60
CA LEU A 59 10.12 -7.50 14.08
C LEU A 59 9.83 -8.87 13.45
N GLY A 60 10.35 -9.13 12.24
CA GLY A 60 10.09 -10.36 11.48
C GLY A 60 8.87 -10.31 10.54
N THR A 61 8.31 -9.11 10.29
CA THR A 61 7.28 -8.88 9.25
C THR A 61 7.49 -7.61 8.41
N TYR A 62 8.61 -6.90 8.60
CA TYR A 62 8.89 -5.62 7.96
C TYR A 62 10.39 -5.47 7.62
N GLU A 63 10.87 -6.47 6.88
CA GLU A 63 12.26 -6.70 6.50
C GLU A 63 12.27 -7.43 5.14
N PHE A 64 13.37 -7.37 4.40
CA PHE A 64 13.56 -8.11 3.15
C PHE A 64 13.99 -9.56 3.41
N SER A 65 13.49 -10.49 2.59
CA SER A 65 13.67 -11.95 2.78
C SER A 65 15.13 -12.43 2.81
N ASP A 66 16.02 -11.70 2.15
CA ASP A 66 17.44 -11.96 1.99
C ASP A 66 18.33 -11.07 2.88
N PHE A 67 17.72 -10.17 3.65
CA PHE A 67 18.38 -9.30 4.63
C PHE A 67 17.49 -9.11 5.86
N PRO A 68 17.26 -10.15 6.69
CA PRO A 68 16.46 -10.04 7.91
C PRO A 68 17.15 -9.14 8.95
N MET A 69 16.37 -8.53 9.84
CA MET A 69 16.89 -7.75 10.97
C MET A 69 17.43 -8.69 12.05
N ASP A 70 18.76 -8.85 12.10
CA ASP A 70 19.44 -9.58 13.16
C ASP A 70 19.59 -8.76 14.47
N ALA A 71 20.20 -9.37 15.49
CA ALA A 71 20.36 -8.77 16.81
C ALA A 71 21.18 -7.46 16.84
N SER A 72 21.95 -7.13 15.79
CA SER A 72 22.71 -5.88 15.68
C SER A 72 21.83 -4.63 15.50
N PHE A 73 20.54 -4.81 15.21
CA PHE A 73 19.54 -3.73 15.17
C PHE A 73 18.86 -3.46 16.54
N GLY A 74 19.18 -4.26 17.57
CA GLY A 74 18.76 -4.01 18.96
C GLY A 74 17.26 -4.23 19.30
N VAL A 75 16.42 -4.50 18.30
CA VAL A 75 14.97 -4.78 18.48
C VAL A 75 14.74 -6.26 18.81
N LYS A 76 13.79 -6.57 19.69
CA LYS A 76 13.47 -7.95 20.10
C LYS A 76 12.23 -8.51 19.39
N PRO A 77 12.08 -9.84 19.31
CA PRO A 77 10.86 -10.47 18.81
C PRO A 77 9.63 -10.01 19.60
N GLY A 78 8.60 -9.53 18.89
CA GLY A 78 7.39 -8.95 19.49
C GLY A 78 7.48 -7.46 19.85
N GLU A 79 8.57 -6.77 19.51
CA GLU A 79 8.65 -5.31 19.60
C GLU A 79 8.35 -4.63 18.23
N HIS A 80 7.70 -3.47 18.27
CA HIS A 80 7.55 -2.57 17.11
C HIS A 80 8.88 -1.87 16.82
N ILE A 81 9.29 -1.85 15.55
CA ILE A 81 10.61 -1.40 15.10
C ILE A 81 10.65 0.14 15.11
N PRO A 82 11.64 0.78 15.78
CA PRO A 82 11.79 2.24 15.78
C PRO A 82 12.10 2.81 14.39
N GLY A 83 11.65 4.03 14.10
CA GLY A 83 11.83 4.66 12.80
C GLY A 83 13.30 4.91 12.43
N GLU A 84 14.13 5.18 13.42
CA GLU A 84 15.59 5.29 13.32
C GLU A 84 16.26 3.94 12.97
N VAL A 85 15.75 2.82 13.51
CA VAL A 85 16.22 1.47 13.17
C VAL A 85 15.78 1.08 11.75
N ILE A 86 14.58 1.48 11.32
CA ILE A 86 14.12 1.26 9.94
C ILE A 86 14.94 2.10 8.95
N HIS A 87 15.34 3.32 9.33
CA HIS A 87 16.27 4.11 8.54
C HIS A 87 17.63 3.42 8.41
N GLU A 88 18.24 3.03 9.53
CA GLU A 88 19.52 2.32 9.55
C GLU A 88 19.47 1.01 8.76
N TYR A 89 18.38 0.25 8.89
CA TYR A 89 18.13 -0.97 8.12
C TYR A 89 18.12 -0.72 6.61
N LEU A 90 17.42 0.32 6.14
CA LEU A 90 17.38 0.67 4.72
C LEU A 90 18.70 1.27 4.22
N ALA A 91 19.48 1.91 5.08
CA ALA A 91 20.85 2.33 4.78
C ALA A 91 21.77 1.11 4.62
N ARG A 92 21.86 0.21 5.62
CA ARG A 92 22.68 -1.01 5.57
C ARG A 92 22.29 -1.99 4.45
N PHE A 93 21.02 -2.00 4.02
CA PHE A 93 20.57 -2.75 2.84
C PHE A 93 21.19 -2.20 1.53
N VAL A 94 21.42 -0.88 1.46
CA VAL A 94 22.02 -0.17 0.31
C VAL A 94 23.53 -0.03 0.43
N GLU A 95 24.13 -0.13 1.61
CA GLU A 95 25.59 -0.29 1.77
C GLU A 95 26.10 -1.59 1.12
N ARG A 96 25.20 -2.57 0.91
CA ARG A 96 25.43 -3.78 0.08
C ARG A 96 25.15 -3.58 -1.42
N VAL A 97 24.89 -2.34 -1.84
CA VAL A 97 24.54 -1.90 -3.20
C VAL A 97 25.31 -0.60 -3.50
N GLU A 98 26.61 -0.76 -3.72
CA GLU A 98 27.69 0.24 -3.71
C GLU A 98 27.31 1.69 -4.11
N ALA A 99 27.51 2.62 -3.15
CA ALA A 99 27.65 4.08 -3.26
C ALA A 99 26.58 4.92 -4.00
N VAL A 100 26.12 5.99 -3.34
CA VAL A 100 25.12 6.93 -3.86
C VAL A 100 25.65 8.37 -3.73
N ASP A 101 26.23 8.91 -4.80
CA ASP A 101 26.85 10.24 -4.79
C ASP A 101 25.91 11.35 -5.27
N GLY A 102 25.88 12.48 -4.56
CA GLY A 102 25.02 13.62 -4.86
C GLY A 102 25.62 14.56 -5.90
N ASN A 103 24.95 14.76 -7.04
CA ASN A 103 25.53 15.42 -8.22
C ASN A 103 25.55 16.97 -8.17
N GLY A 104 25.39 17.57 -6.99
CA GLY A 104 25.30 19.03 -6.78
C GLY A 104 24.01 19.70 -7.27
N ASN A 105 23.28 19.09 -8.21
CA ASN A 105 22.07 19.63 -8.84
C ASN A 105 20.76 18.97 -8.35
N GLY A 106 20.78 18.35 -7.17
CA GLY A 106 19.59 17.76 -6.54
C GLY A 106 19.19 16.37 -7.07
N GLY A 107 20.09 15.68 -7.78
CA GLY A 107 19.98 14.26 -8.09
C GLY A 107 21.17 13.47 -7.54
N TRP A 108 21.08 12.14 -7.56
CA TRP A 108 22.17 11.25 -7.19
C TRP A 108 22.58 10.40 -8.39
N VAL A 109 23.82 9.94 -8.42
CA VAL A 109 24.35 9.01 -9.43
C VAL A 109 24.99 7.83 -8.70
N VAL A 110 24.63 6.61 -9.11
CA VAL A 110 25.18 5.36 -8.58
C VAL A 110 26.25 4.90 -9.57
N THR A 111 27.51 4.82 -9.13
CA THR A 111 28.64 4.49 -10.02
C THR A 111 29.43 3.33 -9.41
N THR A 112 29.43 2.18 -10.09
CA THR A 112 29.96 0.92 -9.53
C THR A 112 31.46 0.77 -9.80
N ALA A 113 32.27 0.77 -8.73
CA ALA A 113 33.68 0.43 -8.73
C ALA A 113 34.07 -0.12 -7.34
N PRO A 114 35.03 -1.06 -7.24
CA PRO A 114 35.27 -1.80 -5.99
C PRO A 114 35.77 -0.91 -4.84
N ALA A 115 35.20 -1.14 -3.66
CA ALA A 115 35.24 -0.23 -2.52
C ALA A 115 36.59 -0.12 -1.76
N PRO A 116 36.75 0.99 -1.03
CA PRO A 116 37.17 0.95 0.38
C PRO A 116 36.03 1.41 1.32
N SER A 117 36.12 1.02 2.60
CA SER A 117 35.08 1.23 3.62
C SER A 117 34.88 2.71 4.01
N THR A 118 33.63 3.17 4.04
CA THR A 118 33.24 4.49 4.56
C THR A 118 32.18 4.33 5.66
N THR A 119 32.38 4.96 6.82
CA THR A 119 31.48 4.89 7.98
C THR A 119 30.57 6.11 8.03
N PHE A 120 29.24 5.93 7.94
CA PHE A 120 28.29 7.04 8.05
C PHE A 120 28.12 7.51 9.50
N THR A 121 28.29 8.82 9.73
CA THR A 121 28.06 9.43 11.06
C THR A 121 26.65 10.03 11.13
N THR A 122 25.73 9.36 11.83
CA THR A 122 24.34 9.83 12.01
C THR A 122 24.26 11.04 12.95
N SER A 123 24.33 12.25 12.39
CA SER A 123 24.12 13.48 13.14
C SER A 123 22.63 13.70 13.45
N THR A 124 22.16 13.15 14.57
CA THR A 124 20.78 13.29 15.05
C THR A 124 20.52 14.69 15.59
N LYS A 125 20.37 15.68 14.69
CA LYS A 125 19.77 16.98 15.02
C LYS A 125 18.28 16.80 15.29
N CYS A 126 17.97 16.30 16.48
CA CYS A 126 16.62 16.28 17.02
C CYS A 126 16.19 17.72 17.29
N THR A 127 15.42 18.31 16.37
CA THR A 127 14.77 19.60 16.62
C THR A 127 13.86 19.45 17.83
N GLU A 128 14.08 20.22 18.89
CA GLU A 128 13.21 20.17 20.07
C GLU A 128 11.76 20.46 19.66
N TYR A 129 10.85 19.55 19.99
CA TYR A 129 9.43 19.71 19.69
C TYR A 129 8.82 20.66 20.72
N THR A 130 9.09 21.95 20.55
CA THR A 130 8.69 23.06 21.44
C THR A 130 7.18 23.17 21.71
N LEU A 131 6.35 22.38 21.02
CA LEU A 131 4.92 22.21 21.26
C LEU A 131 4.59 21.21 22.40
N LEU A 132 5.39 20.16 22.57
CA LEU A 132 5.13 19.03 23.48
C LEU A 132 5.62 19.31 24.90
N THR A 133 5.22 20.45 25.47
CA THR A 133 5.55 20.84 26.84
C THR A 133 4.36 20.57 27.78
N PRO A 134 4.60 20.10 29.03
CA PRO A 134 3.54 19.84 30.00
C PRO A 134 2.55 21.00 30.18
N SER A 135 1.29 20.65 30.48
CA SER A 135 0.17 21.56 30.74
C SER A 135 -0.36 22.40 29.56
N ARG A 136 0.28 22.39 28.38
CA ARG A 136 -0.24 23.12 27.20
C ARG A 136 -1.51 22.52 26.59
N LYS A 137 -2.30 23.37 25.95
CA LYS A 137 -3.54 23.08 25.22
C LYS A 137 -3.30 22.99 23.71
N LEU A 138 -3.04 21.78 23.22
CA LEU A 138 -2.79 21.51 21.80
C LEU A 138 -4.07 21.11 21.06
N THR A 139 -4.17 21.52 19.80
CA THR A 139 -5.22 21.10 18.87
C THR A 139 -4.65 20.13 17.84
N ILE A 140 -5.32 19.00 17.62
CA ILE A 140 -4.88 18.00 16.63
C ILE A 140 -5.99 17.82 15.60
N LEU A 141 -5.65 18.01 14.32
CA LEU A 141 -6.61 18.00 13.21
C LEU A 141 -6.37 16.81 12.29
N GLY A 142 -7.36 15.93 12.18
CA GLY A 142 -7.32 14.72 11.35
C GLY A 142 -7.68 13.48 12.16
N GLY A 143 -8.21 12.44 11.51
CA GLY A 143 -8.70 11.24 12.22
C GLY A 143 -7.87 9.97 12.04
N THR A 144 -6.79 10.01 11.27
CA THR A 144 -6.02 8.84 10.81
C THR A 144 -4.79 8.56 11.68
N LYS A 145 -4.01 7.49 11.39
CA LYS A 145 -2.85 7.04 12.22
C LYS A 145 -1.96 8.17 12.75
N SER A 146 -1.57 9.14 11.91
CA SER A 146 -0.71 10.24 12.34
C SER A 146 -1.36 11.17 13.39
N ALA A 147 -2.69 11.20 13.46
CA ALA A 147 -3.41 11.89 14.54
C ALA A 147 -3.37 11.06 15.82
N TRP A 148 -3.56 9.73 15.74
CA TRP A 148 -3.38 8.81 16.87
C TRP A 148 -2.00 8.95 17.51
N ASP A 149 -0.95 8.92 16.69
CA ASP A 149 0.44 9.08 17.12
C ASP A 149 0.65 10.43 17.84
N ALA A 150 0.13 11.51 17.26
CA ALA A 150 0.24 12.87 17.80
C ALA A 150 -0.55 13.07 19.11
N VAL A 151 -1.77 12.52 19.20
CA VAL A 151 -2.59 12.55 20.43
C VAL A 151 -1.89 11.79 21.55
N HIS A 152 -1.36 10.61 21.24
CA HIS A 152 -0.62 9.81 22.21
C HIS A 152 0.66 10.52 22.70
N ALA A 153 1.44 11.11 21.78
CA ALA A 153 2.63 11.88 22.13
C ALA A 153 2.30 13.10 23.03
N ALA A 154 1.26 13.87 22.67
CA ALA A 154 0.82 15.02 23.45
C ALA A 154 0.31 14.64 24.85
N CYS A 155 -0.53 13.60 24.97
CA CYS A 155 -1.03 13.16 26.27
C CYS A 155 0.06 12.55 27.16
N SER A 156 1.06 11.87 26.57
CA SER A 156 2.24 11.36 27.27
C SER A 156 3.16 12.49 27.75
N ALA A 157 3.33 13.55 26.96
CA ALA A 157 3.96 14.80 27.38
C ALA A 157 3.14 15.62 28.41
N SER A 158 1.99 15.09 28.85
CA SER A 158 1.04 15.76 29.76
C SER A 158 0.51 17.11 29.25
N CYS A 159 0.36 17.25 27.93
CA CYS A 159 -0.50 18.26 27.33
C CYS A 159 -1.99 17.88 27.47
N THR A 160 -2.87 18.87 27.40
CA THR A 160 -4.31 18.70 27.18
C THR A 160 -4.60 18.78 25.68
N VAL A 161 -5.43 17.87 25.15
CA VAL A 161 -5.66 17.76 23.70
C VAL A 161 -7.12 18.04 23.33
N THR A 162 -7.33 18.99 22.42
CA THR A 162 -8.58 19.09 21.66
C THR A 162 -8.38 18.41 20.31
N TRP A 163 -9.07 17.31 20.07
CA TRP A 163 -8.97 16.53 18.85
C TRP A 163 -10.13 16.87 17.92
N ILE A 164 -9.83 17.51 16.79
CA ILE A 164 -10.79 17.89 15.75
C ILE A 164 -10.74 16.87 14.61
N ILE A 165 -11.90 16.29 14.32
CA ILE A 165 -12.15 15.49 13.12
C ILE A 165 -13.20 16.24 12.31
N ARG A 166 -12.87 16.55 11.04
CA ARG A 166 -13.78 17.28 10.15
C ARG A 166 -15.08 16.51 9.97
N ARG A 167 -16.20 17.23 9.92
CA ARG A 167 -17.51 16.63 9.65
C ARG A 167 -17.60 16.03 8.23
N ARG A 168 -16.81 16.58 7.30
CA ARG A 168 -16.69 16.09 5.92
C ARG A 168 -15.38 15.33 5.71
N GLY A 169 -15.46 14.13 5.13
CA GLY A 169 -14.27 13.37 4.75
C GLY A 169 -14.42 11.85 4.86
N HIS A 170 -13.36 11.20 5.35
CA HIS A 170 -13.33 9.75 5.61
C HIS A 170 -13.70 9.39 7.06
N GLY A 171 -13.78 10.37 7.97
CA GLY A 171 -13.93 10.17 9.41
C GLY A 171 -12.61 9.82 10.10
N PRO A 172 -12.66 9.29 11.33
CA PRO A 172 -11.48 8.67 11.95
C PRO A 172 -11.03 7.41 11.18
N ALA A 173 -9.83 6.93 11.48
CA ALA A 173 -9.34 5.64 10.97
C ALA A 173 -9.51 4.55 12.01
N TRP A 174 -9.38 3.34 11.51
CA TRP A 174 -9.58 2.10 12.25
C TRP A 174 -8.23 1.54 12.72
N MET A 175 -8.19 1.17 14.00
CA MET A 175 -7.01 0.77 14.77
C MET A 175 -7.28 -0.60 15.36
N ALA A 176 -6.43 -1.58 15.04
CA ALA A 176 -6.47 -2.90 15.67
C ALA A 176 -5.26 -3.07 16.60
N PRO A 177 -5.39 -3.76 17.74
CA PRO A 177 -4.23 -4.22 18.50
C PRO A 177 -3.42 -5.23 17.66
N PRO A 178 -2.09 -5.37 17.88
CA PRO A 178 -1.25 -6.27 17.10
C PRO A 178 -1.60 -7.76 17.28
N HIS A 179 -2.40 -8.10 18.30
CA HIS A 179 -2.93 -9.45 18.53
C HIS A 179 -4.46 -9.39 18.65
N VAL A 180 -5.17 -10.15 17.81
CA VAL A 180 -6.65 -10.17 17.73
C VAL A 180 -7.22 -11.53 18.15
N THR A 181 -8.46 -11.58 18.64
CA THR A 181 -9.07 -12.83 19.15
C THR A 181 -9.86 -13.57 18.04
N PRO A 182 -10.35 -14.82 18.24
CA PRO A 182 -10.34 -15.61 19.47
C PRO A 182 -8.96 -16.12 19.90
N PHE A 183 -7.99 -16.24 18.97
CA PHE A 183 -6.74 -16.98 19.21
C PHE A 183 -5.54 -16.13 19.69
N LYS A 184 -5.73 -14.84 19.98
CA LYS A 184 -4.64 -13.85 20.18
C LYS A 184 -3.61 -13.91 19.05
N ALA A 185 -4.08 -14.09 17.82
CA ALA A 185 -3.22 -14.24 16.66
C ALA A 185 -2.62 -12.88 16.27
N TRP A 186 -1.31 -12.87 16.00
CA TRP A 186 -0.59 -11.70 15.51
C TRP A 186 -1.13 -11.27 14.14
N LEU A 187 -1.68 -10.06 14.05
CA LEU A 187 -2.47 -9.57 12.93
C LEU A 187 -1.73 -9.61 11.58
N GLU A 188 -0.48 -9.14 11.54
CA GLU A 188 0.33 -9.12 10.30
C GLU A 188 0.62 -10.54 9.76
N LYS A 189 0.67 -11.56 10.63
CA LYS A 189 0.78 -12.97 10.26
C LYS A 189 -0.57 -13.63 9.97
N LEU A 190 -1.63 -13.12 10.59
CA LEU A 190 -3.00 -13.57 10.33
C LEU A 190 -3.43 -13.23 8.89
N VAL A 191 -3.17 -12.00 8.41
CA VAL A 191 -3.55 -11.60 7.03
C VAL A 191 -2.79 -12.35 5.93
N THR A 192 -1.57 -12.85 6.22
CA THR A 192 -0.79 -13.67 5.28
C THR A 192 -1.06 -15.18 5.41
N THR A 193 -2.15 -15.58 6.07
CA THR A 193 -2.57 -16.98 6.16
C THR A 193 -3.55 -17.33 5.03
N ARG A 194 -3.19 -18.28 4.16
CA ARG A 194 -3.97 -18.64 2.95
C ARG A 194 -5.44 -18.96 3.20
N LEU A 195 -5.78 -19.55 4.34
CA LEU A 195 -7.18 -19.83 4.72
C LEU A 195 -8.06 -18.56 4.78
N LEU A 196 -7.49 -17.41 5.17
CA LEU A 196 -8.25 -16.17 5.35
C LEU A 196 -8.37 -15.35 4.06
N THR A 197 -7.47 -15.54 3.10
CA THR A 197 -7.57 -14.92 1.76
C THR A 197 -8.82 -15.41 1.00
N TRP A 198 -9.45 -16.50 1.45
CA TRP A 198 -10.72 -17.03 0.91
C TRP A 198 -11.93 -16.18 1.34
N PHE A 199 -11.89 -15.59 2.54
CA PHE A 199 -12.99 -14.81 3.13
C PHE A 199 -13.00 -13.35 2.65
N SER A 200 -11.90 -12.86 2.10
CA SER A 200 -11.89 -11.62 1.32
C SER A 200 -12.39 -11.88 -0.12
N PRO A 201 -13.29 -11.05 -0.67
CA PRO A 201 -13.48 -11.00 -2.11
C PRO A 201 -12.20 -10.44 -2.75
N CYS A 202 -11.71 -11.10 -3.80
CA CYS A 202 -10.47 -10.76 -4.49
C CYS A 202 -10.62 -11.12 -5.98
N ILE A 203 -10.52 -10.14 -6.89
CA ILE A 203 -10.79 -10.39 -8.32
C ILE A 203 -9.66 -11.16 -9.03
N TRP A 204 -8.40 -10.95 -8.63
CA TRP A 204 -7.27 -11.81 -9.01
C TRP A 204 -7.18 -13.11 -8.18
N GLY A 205 -8.23 -13.48 -7.43
CA GLY A 205 -8.22 -14.61 -6.51
C GLY A 205 -7.97 -15.99 -7.14
N GLU A 206 -8.09 -16.14 -8.47
CA GLU A 206 -7.68 -17.37 -9.16
C GLU A 206 -6.15 -17.61 -9.10
N ALA A 207 -5.36 -16.55 -8.84
CA ALA A 207 -3.91 -16.54 -8.80
C ALA A 207 -3.29 -17.38 -7.67
N ASP A 208 -4.02 -17.64 -6.58
CA ASP A 208 -3.55 -18.52 -5.50
C ASP A 208 -4.08 -19.96 -5.59
N GLY A 209 -4.99 -20.22 -6.55
CA GLY A 209 -5.57 -21.54 -6.80
C GLY A 209 -6.86 -21.84 -6.04
N PHE A 210 -7.28 -21.01 -5.08
CA PHE A 210 -8.49 -21.25 -4.28
C PHE A 210 -9.78 -20.65 -4.89
N GLY A 211 -9.77 -20.43 -6.20
CA GLY A 211 -10.86 -19.81 -6.97
C GLY A 211 -12.21 -20.51 -6.81
N VAL A 212 -12.26 -21.85 -6.85
CA VAL A 212 -13.50 -22.62 -6.63
C VAL A 212 -14.14 -22.28 -5.27
N ILE A 213 -13.32 -22.17 -4.23
CA ILE A 213 -13.78 -21.87 -2.87
C ILE A 213 -14.27 -20.43 -2.79
N ARG A 214 -13.56 -19.46 -3.38
CA ARG A 214 -14.04 -18.06 -3.45
C ARG A 214 -15.33 -17.92 -4.26
N ARG A 215 -15.48 -18.63 -5.38
CA ARG A 215 -16.73 -18.65 -6.16
C ARG A 215 -17.90 -19.17 -5.33
N PHE A 216 -17.70 -20.19 -4.51
CA PHE A 216 -18.71 -20.63 -3.54
C PHE A 216 -19.00 -19.55 -2.47
N LEU A 217 -17.96 -19.08 -1.76
CA LEU A 217 -18.08 -18.18 -0.62
C LEU A 217 -18.67 -16.80 -0.96
N HIS A 218 -18.35 -16.23 -2.13
CA HIS A 218 -18.82 -14.90 -2.51
C HIS A 218 -20.01 -14.94 -3.48
N GLY A 219 -20.05 -15.92 -4.39
CA GLY A 219 -21.10 -16.06 -5.41
C GLY A 219 -22.41 -16.64 -4.87
N THR A 220 -22.38 -17.62 -3.97
CA THR A 220 -23.60 -18.28 -3.46
C THR A 220 -24.20 -17.57 -2.25
N TRP A 221 -25.52 -17.70 -2.04
CA TRP A 221 -26.19 -17.15 -0.84
C TRP A 221 -25.67 -17.79 0.45
N LEU A 222 -25.51 -19.13 0.47
CA LEU A 222 -25.03 -19.85 1.64
C LEU A 222 -23.58 -19.49 1.97
N GLY A 223 -22.70 -19.45 0.96
CA GLY A 223 -21.33 -18.96 1.10
C GLY A 223 -21.28 -17.55 1.67
N ARG A 224 -22.12 -16.63 1.15
CA ARG A 224 -22.18 -15.25 1.68
C ARG A 224 -22.59 -15.21 3.15
N LYS A 225 -23.45 -16.12 3.63
CA LYS A 225 -23.83 -16.24 5.05
C LYS A 225 -22.69 -16.77 5.93
N VAL A 226 -21.89 -17.72 5.43
CA VAL A 226 -20.64 -18.14 6.11
C VAL A 226 -19.66 -16.96 6.22
N VAL A 227 -19.50 -16.19 5.14
CA VAL A 227 -18.65 -14.98 5.12
C VAL A 227 -19.24 -13.85 6.00
N ASP A 228 -20.57 -13.73 6.13
CA ASP A 228 -21.21 -12.78 7.08
C ASP A 228 -20.87 -13.15 8.52
N GLY A 229 -21.01 -14.43 8.88
CA GLY A 229 -20.71 -14.92 10.23
C GLY A 229 -19.24 -14.72 10.61
N PHE A 230 -18.31 -15.02 9.70
CA PHE A 230 -16.88 -14.81 9.90
C PHE A 230 -16.54 -13.33 10.17
N TRP A 231 -16.90 -12.43 9.26
CA TRP A 231 -16.60 -11.00 9.46
C TRP A 231 -17.36 -10.40 10.65
N GLY A 232 -18.58 -10.86 10.93
CA GLY A 232 -19.36 -10.43 12.10
C GLY A 232 -18.85 -10.96 13.45
N VAL A 233 -17.96 -11.97 13.48
CA VAL A 233 -17.21 -12.33 14.70
C VAL A 233 -16.04 -11.37 14.89
N LEU A 234 -15.23 -11.15 13.86
CA LEU A 234 -14.13 -10.17 13.91
C LEU A 234 -14.63 -8.74 14.18
N GLU A 235 -15.80 -8.35 13.65
CA GLU A 235 -16.39 -7.03 13.89
C GLU A 235 -16.75 -6.82 15.37
N ARG A 236 -17.23 -7.85 16.07
CA ARG A 236 -17.54 -7.72 17.50
C ARG A 236 -16.28 -7.77 18.36
N ASP A 237 -15.30 -8.59 18.01
CA ASP A 237 -14.00 -8.65 18.71
C ASP A 237 -13.33 -7.28 18.75
N VAL A 238 -13.15 -6.65 17.59
CA VAL A 238 -12.43 -5.37 17.47
C VAL A 238 -13.38 -4.15 17.67
N VAL A 239 -14.64 -4.36 18.07
CA VAL A 239 -15.43 -3.34 18.81
C VAL A 239 -15.12 -3.46 20.31
N ALA A 240 -15.23 -4.67 20.87
CA ALA A 240 -15.10 -4.92 22.31
C ALA A 240 -13.69 -4.67 22.85
N LEU A 241 -12.64 -5.14 22.14
CA LEU A 241 -11.23 -4.89 22.48
C LEU A 241 -10.89 -3.39 22.61
N ASN A 242 -11.72 -2.52 22.05
CA ASN A 242 -11.41 -1.14 21.74
C ASN A 242 -12.33 -0.11 22.41
N GLY A 243 -13.15 -0.55 23.37
CA GLY A 243 -13.80 0.30 24.37
C GLY A 243 -14.86 1.29 23.86
N TYR A 244 -15.34 1.16 22.63
CA TYR A 244 -16.25 2.14 22.00
C TYR A 244 -17.59 2.35 22.68
N GLU A 245 -17.99 1.40 23.52
CA GLU A 245 -19.27 1.39 24.21
C GLU A 245 -19.06 1.60 25.73
N GLU A 246 -17.83 1.95 26.15
CA GLU A 246 -17.43 2.22 27.54
C GLU A 246 -17.43 3.72 27.92
N ASP A 247 -17.26 4.63 26.94
CA ASP A 247 -17.08 6.08 27.17
C ASP A 247 -17.52 6.91 25.95
N GLU A 248 -18.09 8.11 26.18
CA GLU A 248 -18.68 8.95 25.13
C GLU A 248 -17.63 9.56 24.16
N GLU A 249 -16.47 9.99 24.68
CA GLU A 249 -15.37 10.50 23.87
C GLU A 249 -14.72 9.37 23.07
N VAL A 250 -14.68 8.15 23.63
CA VAL A 250 -14.27 6.95 22.90
C VAL A 250 -15.26 6.62 21.78
N GLY A 251 -16.56 6.66 22.07
CA GLY A 251 -17.64 6.37 21.12
C GLY A 251 -17.63 7.28 19.88
N LYS A 252 -17.29 8.56 20.03
CA LYS A 252 -17.11 9.53 18.91
C LYS A 252 -16.03 9.09 17.91
N LEU A 253 -15.04 8.34 18.38
CA LEU A 253 -13.93 7.84 17.57
C LEU A 253 -14.20 6.47 16.94
N ARG A 254 -15.44 5.95 17.02
CA ARG A 254 -15.94 4.86 16.16
C ARG A 254 -16.18 5.44 14.76
N PRO A 255 -15.25 5.27 13.80
CA PRO A 255 -15.43 5.72 12.44
C PRO A 255 -16.56 5.01 11.72
N TRP A 256 -16.72 5.40 10.46
CA TRP A 256 -17.98 5.26 9.78
C TRP A 256 -18.06 3.94 8.96
N GLY A 257 -17.20 2.94 9.30
CA GLY A 257 -17.37 1.46 9.15
C GLY A 257 -16.12 0.52 9.28
N VAL A 258 -16.01 -0.31 10.36
CA VAL A 258 -15.03 -1.42 10.71
C VAL A 258 -13.49 -1.12 10.89
N LEU A 259 -12.69 -1.19 12.02
CA LEU A 259 -12.75 -1.47 13.50
C LEU A 259 -11.62 -0.80 14.44
N GLY A 260 -11.90 -0.42 15.73
CA GLY A 260 -11.05 0.15 16.87
C GLY A 260 -10.39 1.58 16.79
N MET A 261 -9.96 2.38 17.84
CA MET A 261 -9.90 2.36 19.34
C MET A 261 -9.41 3.69 20.03
N VAL A 262 -9.96 4.24 21.16
CA VAL A 262 -9.23 5.19 22.11
C VAL A 262 -9.46 4.89 23.61
N ARG A 263 -8.85 5.66 24.53
CA ARG A 263 -9.15 5.73 25.98
C ARG A 263 -9.21 7.18 26.48
N SER A 264 -10.06 7.47 27.46
CA SER A 264 -10.44 8.85 27.87
C SER A 264 -9.62 9.45 29.03
N GLY A 265 -9.94 10.70 29.41
CA GLY A 265 -9.42 11.37 30.60
C GLY A 265 -8.53 12.62 30.37
N ARG A 266 -7.95 12.80 29.17
CA ARG A 266 -7.12 13.98 28.81
C ARG A 266 -7.40 14.57 27.42
N VAL A 267 -8.39 14.03 26.72
CA VAL A 267 -8.71 14.34 25.32
C VAL A 267 -10.18 14.73 25.21
N ARG A 268 -10.47 15.80 24.47
CA ARG A 268 -11.82 16.18 24.04
C ARG A 268 -11.94 15.98 22.54
N VAL A 269 -12.86 15.12 22.08
CA VAL A 269 -13.08 14.81 20.67
C VAL A 269 -14.23 15.65 20.13
N ILE A 270 -13.98 16.32 19.00
CA ILE A 270 -14.97 17.16 18.32
C ILE A 270 -15.06 16.74 16.86
N VAL A 271 -16.25 16.30 16.44
CA VAL A 271 -16.56 15.88 15.07
C VAL A 271 -17.37 17.00 14.39
N ASP A 272 -16.75 18.17 14.19
CA ASP A 272 -17.41 19.32 13.58
C ASP A 272 -16.40 20.34 12.99
N ASP A 273 -16.89 21.23 12.13
CA ASP A 273 -16.08 22.22 11.40
C ASP A 273 -16.06 23.57 12.17
N ILE A 274 -15.38 23.60 13.33
CA ILE A 274 -15.42 24.73 14.30
C ILE A 274 -14.11 25.53 14.44
N ARG A 275 -14.17 26.66 15.17
CA ARG A 275 -12.99 27.41 15.68
C ARG A 275 -12.69 27.02 17.13
N VAL A 276 -11.41 26.90 17.47
CA VAL A 276 -10.90 26.54 18.81
C VAL A 276 -9.71 27.43 19.18
N GLU A 277 -9.65 27.87 20.43
CA GLU A 277 -8.48 28.55 21.01
C GLU A 277 -7.42 27.52 21.44
N SER A 278 -6.17 27.71 21.04
CA SER A 278 -5.11 26.71 21.28
C SER A 278 -3.71 27.32 21.17
N GLU A 279 -2.78 26.78 21.96
CA GLU A 279 -1.36 27.21 21.99
C GLU A 279 -0.52 26.59 20.86
N GLY A 280 -1.09 25.68 20.07
CA GLY A 280 -0.43 25.07 18.92
C GLY A 280 -1.29 24.02 18.22
N ILE A 281 -1.17 23.92 16.90
CA ILE A 281 -1.96 23.00 16.07
C ILE A 281 -1.07 21.97 15.34
N VAL A 282 -1.47 20.70 15.38
CA VAL A 282 -0.85 19.60 14.62
C VAL A 282 -1.80 19.13 13.53
N CYS A 283 -1.43 19.37 12.26
CA CYS A 283 -2.25 19.00 11.10
C CYS A 283 -1.92 17.59 10.59
N ALA A 284 -2.48 16.56 11.24
CA ALA A 284 -2.42 15.16 10.82
C ALA A 284 -3.36 14.86 9.62
N THR A 285 -3.28 15.69 8.58
CA THR A 285 -4.24 15.71 7.45
C THR A 285 -3.86 14.83 6.25
N GLY A 286 -2.78 14.04 6.36
CA GLY A 286 -2.26 13.19 5.28
C GLY A 286 -1.39 13.95 4.27
N TRP A 287 -1.11 13.30 3.13
CA TRP A 287 -0.18 13.77 2.10
C TRP A 287 -0.87 13.96 0.74
N ALA A 288 -0.35 14.88 -0.07
CA ALA A 288 -0.71 14.97 -1.48
C ALA A 288 -0.16 13.75 -2.23
N ALA A 289 -1.00 13.06 -3.00
CA ALA A 289 -0.64 11.84 -3.73
C ALA A 289 -0.13 12.11 -5.17
N THR A 290 0.06 13.37 -5.52
CA THR A 290 0.69 13.83 -6.77
C THR A 290 2.21 13.97 -6.57
N PRO A 291 3.06 13.31 -7.38
CA PRO A 291 4.50 13.58 -7.38
C PRO A 291 4.80 15.06 -7.65
N ARG A 292 5.92 15.57 -7.12
CA ARG A 292 6.43 16.92 -7.45
C ARG A 292 7.23 16.95 -8.76
N VAL A 293 7.17 15.88 -9.55
CA VAL A 293 7.85 15.75 -10.85
C VAL A 293 6.88 16.18 -11.95
N GLN A 294 7.32 17.05 -12.86
CA GLN A 294 6.58 17.36 -14.07
C GLN A 294 6.83 16.27 -15.11
N PHE A 295 5.77 15.56 -15.50
CA PHE A 295 5.81 14.63 -16.63
C PHE A 295 5.72 15.43 -17.95
N ARG A 296 6.38 14.94 -19.01
CA ARG A 296 6.47 15.62 -20.30
C ARG A 296 6.33 14.63 -21.47
N PRO A 297 5.70 15.02 -22.60
CA PRO A 297 4.98 16.27 -22.84
C PRO A 297 3.73 16.40 -21.95
N ALA A 298 3.23 17.62 -21.75
CA ALA A 298 2.04 17.84 -20.92
C ALA A 298 0.82 17.09 -21.49
N GLY A 299 0.08 16.38 -20.63
CA GLY A 299 -1.02 15.49 -21.03
C GLY A 299 -0.64 14.01 -21.09
N ILE A 300 0.66 13.68 -21.05
CA ILE A 300 1.15 12.29 -20.94
C ILE A 300 0.63 11.58 -19.68
N GLU A 301 0.23 12.34 -18.65
CA GLU A 301 -0.35 11.83 -17.40
C GLU A 301 -1.60 10.96 -17.63
N ARG A 302 -2.35 11.18 -18.73
CA ARG A 302 -3.46 10.30 -19.14
C ARG A 302 -2.96 8.93 -19.62
N ALA A 303 -1.91 8.90 -20.45
CA ALA A 303 -1.28 7.66 -20.90
C ALA A 303 -0.56 6.93 -19.74
N LEU A 304 0.00 7.70 -18.80
CA LEU A 304 0.54 7.18 -17.54
C LEU A 304 -0.54 6.72 -16.54
N GLY A 305 -1.83 6.86 -16.89
CA GLY A 305 -2.95 6.36 -16.11
C GLY A 305 -3.18 7.08 -14.78
N PHE A 306 -2.69 8.30 -14.62
CA PHE A 306 -2.63 8.99 -13.33
C PHE A 306 -3.98 9.61 -12.90
N PRO A 307 -4.38 9.48 -11.61
CA PRO A 307 -5.72 9.76 -11.11
C PRO A 307 -6.14 11.25 -11.08
N TRP A 308 -5.23 12.16 -11.47
CA TRP A 308 -5.48 13.60 -11.62
C TRP A 308 -5.71 14.02 -13.08
N ALA A 309 -5.45 13.15 -14.05
CA ALA A 309 -5.64 13.40 -15.47
C ALA A 309 -7.13 13.25 -15.89
N GLU A 310 -7.39 13.17 -17.20
CA GLU A 310 -8.60 12.51 -17.71
C GLU A 310 -8.38 10.99 -17.71
N ASP A 311 -9.44 10.19 -17.52
CA ASP A 311 -9.32 8.74 -17.48
C ASP A 311 -8.82 8.18 -18.82
N PHE A 312 -7.94 7.19 -18.76
CA PHE A 312 -7.52 6.43 -19.94
C PHE A 312 -8.70 5.62 -20.50
N LEU A 313 -9.53 5.05 -19.61
CA LEU A 313 -10.67 4.22 -19.99
C LEU A 313 -11.91 5.06 -20.32
N SER A 314 -12.66 4.59 -21.32
CA SER A 314 -13.99 5.13 -21.62
C SER A 314 -15.02 4.79 -20.55
N GLN A 315 -16.04 5.64 -20.43
CA GLN A 315 -17.19 5.44 -19.54
C GLN A 315 -17.99 4.16 -19.86
N GLY A 316 -17.95 3.66 -21.10
CA GLY A 316 -18.51 2.36 -21.48
C GLY A 316 -17.81 1.22 -20.74
N THR A 317 -16.52 1.07 -21.00
CA THR A 317 -15.59 0.11 -20.38
C THR A 317 -15.67 0.16 -18.86
N VAL A 318 -15.66 1.35 -18.24
CA VAL A 318 -15.77 1.51 -16.78
C VAL A 318 -17.10 0.93 -16.26
N ARG A 319 -18.24 1.28 -16.88
CA ARG A 319 -19.55 0.71 -16.51
C ARG A 319 -19.61 -0.80 -16.73
N ARG A 320 -18.89 -1.31 -17.72
CA ARG A 320 -18.86 -2.73 -18.09
C ARG A 320 -18.03 -3.55 -17.10
N ALA A 321 -16.87 -3.03 -16.67
CA ALA A 321 -16.08 -3.57 -15.58
C ALA A 321 -16.85 -3.54 -14.24
N ASP A 322 -17.49 -2.42 -13.90
CA ASP A 322 -18.38 -2.29 -12.73
C ASP A 322 -19.46 -3.37 -12.71
N ALA A 323 -20.18 -3.55 -13.82
CA ALA A 323 -21.23 -4.56 -13.92
C ALA A 323 -20.70 -5.99 -13.71
N GLU A 324 -19.51 -6.30 -14.23
CA GLU A 324 -18.89 -7.61 -14.10
C GLU A 324 -18.34 -7.88 -12.69
N ILE A 325 -17.72 -6.88 -12.05
CA ILE A 325 -17.30 -6.93 -10.64
C ILE A 325 -18.49 -7.20 -9.73
N LEU A 326 -19.59 -6.44 -9.90
CA LEU A 326 -20.78 -6.56 -9.06
C LEU A 326 -21.61 -7.83 -9.37
N ARG A 327 -21.41 -8.45 -10.54
CA ARG A 327 -21.93 -9.78 -10.87
C ARG A 327 -21.14 -10.89 -10.15
N ARG A 328 -19.80 -10.81 -10.17
CA ARG A 328 -18.90 -11.78 -9.50
C ARG A 328 -18.97 -11.71 -7.98
N PHE A 329 -19.11 -10.50 -7.42
CA PHE A 329 -19.07 -10.25 -5.98
C PHE A 329 -20.33 -9.53 -5.46
N PRO A 330 -21.47 -10.23 -5.32
CA PRO A 330 -22.74 -9.64 -4.86
C PRO A 330 -22.65 -8.83 -3.55
N LYS A 331 -21.75 -9.19 -2.62
CA LYS A 331 -21.52 -8.40 -1.39
C LYS A 331 -21.09 -6.96 -1.64
N LEU A 332 -20.36 -6.68 -2.73
CA LEU A 332 -19.92 -5.31 -3.02
C LEU A 332 -21.09 -4.43 -3.47
N ARG A 333 -22.08 -5.02 -4.15
CA ARG A 333 -23.37 -4.37 -4.47
C ARG A 333 -24.21 -4.13 -3.21
N GLU A 334 -24.25 -5.11 -2.31
CA GLU A 334 -24.91 -4.99 -1.01
C GLU A 334 -24.26 -3.88 -0.14
N ALA A 335 -22.93 -3.83 -0.08
CA ALA A 335 -22.17 -2.81 0.63
C ALA A 335 -22.38 -1.38 0.08
N ARG A 336 -22.49 -1.22 -1.25
CA ARG A 336 -22.81 0.07 -1.89
C ARG A 336 -24.15 0.64 -1.39
N ALA A 337 -25.17 -0.20 -1.19
CA ALA A 337 -26.46 0.23 -0.63
C ALA A 337 -26.35 0.67 0.84
N VAL A 338 -25.49 0.02 1.64
CA VAL A 338 -25.22 0.42 3.03
C VAL A 338 -24.52 1.79 3.09
N VAL A 339 -23.56 2.05 2.19
CA VAL A 339 -22.87 3.35 2.10
C VAL A 339 -23.85 4.47 1.72
N GLU A 340 -24.75 4.23 0.77
CA GLU A 340 -25.77 5.22 0.38
C GLU A 340 -26.75 5.49 1.53
N LYS A 341 -27.19 4.45 2.25
CA LYS A 341 -28.01 4.61 3.46
C LYS A 341 -27.31 5.43 4.55
N ARG A 342 -25.98 5.31 4.70
CA ARG A 342 -25.20 6.12 5.67
C ARG A 342 -25.11 7.60 5.26
N ARG A 343 -25.06 7.94 3.96
CA ARG A 343 -25.14 9.34 3.50
C ARG A 343 -26.47 9.99 3.87
N LEU A 344 -27.58 9.27 3.68
CA LEU A 344 -28.92 9.72 4.08
C LEU A 344 -29.03 9.94 5.61
N ALA A 345 -28.20 9.25 6.40
CA ALA A 345 -28.06 9.43 7.85
C ALA A 345 -27.07 10.55 8.25
N GLY A 346 -26.68 11.44 7.32
CA GLY A 346 -25.88 12.64 7.61
C GLY A 346 -24.37 12.49 7.45
N TYR A 347 -23.85 11.34 6.99
CA TYR A 347 -22.45 11.22 6.59
C TYR A 347 -22.17 12.06 5.35
N VAL A 348 -21.26 13.05 5.47
CA VAL A 348 -20.82 13.90 4.35
C VAL A 348 -19.47 13.40 3.83
N PRO A 349 -19.39 12.89 2.59
CA PRO A 349 -18.12 12.50 1.97
C PRO A 349 -17.13 13.66 1.84
N LEU A 350 -15.87 13.32 1.54
CA LEU A 350 -14.90 14.30 1.05
C LEU A 350 -15.46 15.02 -0.20
N ALA A 351 -15.27 16.33 -0.28
CA ALA A 351 -15.69 17.13 -1.43
C ALA A 351 -14.94 16.70 -2.72
N SER A 352 -15.61 16.82 -3.86
CA SER A 352 -15.12 16.33 -5.17
C SER A 352 -13.91 17.10 -5.72
N ASP A 353 -13.71 18.32 -5.23
CA ASP A 353 -12.63 19.26 -5.55
C ASP A 353 -11.46 19.22 -4.55
N ALA A 354 -11.61 18.50 -3.43
CA ALA A 354 -10.58 18.43 -2.40
C ALA A 354 -9.31 17.73 -2.92
N ALA A 355 -8.12 18.25 -2.57
CA ALA A 355 -6.82 17.79 -3.09
C ALA A 355 -6.44 16.32 -2.80
N ALA A 356 -7.19 15.60 -1.95
CA ALA A 356 -7.02 14.17 -1.72
C ALA A 356 -7.94 13.29 -2.60
N CYS A 357 -8.93 13.90 -3.27
CA CYS A 357 -9.86 13.24 -4.19
C CYS A 357 -9.14 12.79 -5.48
N ALA A 358 -9.74 11.82 -6.15
CA ALA A 358 -9.23 11.23 -7.39
C ALA A 358 -10.39 11.12 -8.40
N ARG A 359 -10.11 11.40 -9.68
CA ARG A 359 -11.11 11.33 -10.74
C ARG A 359 -11.45 9.88 -11.09
N HIS A 360 -10.44 9.03 -11.06
CA HIS A 360 -10.49 7.58 -11.26
C HIS A 360 -9.31 6.93 -10.50
N PRO A 361 -9.31 5.60 -10.29
CA PRO A 361 -8.13 4.89 -9.78
C PRO A 361 -6.95 4.95 -10.75
N TYR A 362 -5.73 4.78 -10.24
CA TYR A 362 -4.54 4.60 -11.06
C TYR A 362 -4.75 3.49 -12.12
N ARG A 363 -4.66 3.84 -13.41
CA ARG A 363 -4.81 2.90 -14.54
C ARG A 363 -3.47 2.23 -14.84
N LEU A 364 -3.13 1.27 -14.00
CA LEU A 364 -1.87 0.52 -14.07
C LEU A 364 -2.17 -0.99 -14.14
N ALA A 365 -1.77 -1.66 -15.21
CA ALA A 365 -1.80 -3.12 -15.33
C ALA A 365 -0.85 -3.75 -14.29
N ARG A 366 -1.29 -4.86 -13.66
CA ARG A 366 -0.67 -5.41 -12.43
C ARG A 366 -0.45 -4.37 -11.32
N PHE A 367 -1.19 -3.26 -11.33
CA PHE A 367 -0.98 -2.10 -10.46
C PHE A 367 0.40 -1.43 -10.59
N MET A 368 1.16 -1.72 -11.66
CA MET A 368 2.51 -1.20 -11.92
C MET A 368 2.69 -0.57 -13.30
N VAL A 369 2.26 -1.24 -14.38
CA VAL A 369 2.54 -0.83 -15.76
C VAL A 369 1.47 0.15 -16.26
N PRO A 370 1.82 1.38 -16.67
CA PRO A 370 0.82 2.34 -17.11
C PRO A 370 0.08 1.94 -18.39
N ALA A 371 -1.23 2.24 -18.43
CA ALA A 371 -2.15 1.82 -19.50
C ALA A 371 -1.65 2.14 -20.93
N GLY A 372 -1.13 3.35 -21.16
CA GLY A 372 -0.61 3.76 -22.47
C GLY A 372 0.75 3.16 -22.85
N PHE A 373 1.38 2.38 -21.97
CA PHE A 373 2.77 1.91 -22.08
C PHE A 373 2.93 0.39 -21.84
N VAL A 374 1.82 -0.38 -21.93
CA VAL A 374 1.82 -1.84 -21.72
C VAL A 374 2.63 -2.59 -22.79
N GLY A 375 2.74 -2.04 -24.01
CA GLY A 375 3.59 -2.58 -25.07
C GLY A 375 5.05 -2.13 -24.98
N ASP A 376 5.28 -0.86 -24.65
CA ASP A 376 6.57 -0.17 -24.73
C ASP A 376 7.64 -0.67 -23.75
N ARG A 377 7.24 -1.21 -22.61
CA ARG A 377 8.12 -1.70 -21.52
C ARG A 377 9.15 -0.69 -21.01
N SER A 378 8.85 0.59 -21.15
CA SER A 378 9.73 1.71 -20.81
C SER A 378 9.49 2.31 -19.42
N VAL A 379 8.38 1.97 -18.75
CA VAL A 379 7.97 2.61 -17.49
C VAL A 379 7.16 1.66 -16.59
N VAL A 380 7.44 1.73 -15.28
CA VAL A 380 6.70 1.05 -14.20
C VAL A 380 6.52 2.00 -13.01
N VAL A 381 5.45 1.79 -12.23
CA VAL A 381 5.14 2.55 -11.02
C VAL A 381 5.05 1.58 -9.83
N LEU A 382 6.06 1.60 -8.96
CA LEU A 382 6.15 0.68 -7.82
C LEU A 382 5.57 1.32 -6.55
N GLY A 383 5.07 0.51 -5.61
CA GLY A 383 4.57 1.01 -4.32
C GLY A 383 3.24 1.79 -4.36
N ASN A 384 2.50 1.72 -5.47
CA ASN A 384 1.17 2.32 -5.58
C ASN A 384 0.12 1.66 -4.67
N ALA A 385 0.32 0.41 -4.27
CA ALA A 385 -0.59 -0.33 -3.41
C ALA A 385 -0.38 -0.02 -1.92
N MET A 386 -1.47 0.28 -1.21
CA MET A 386 -1.45 0.33 0.25
C MET A 386 -1.44 -1.10 0.79
N THR A 387 -0.55 -1.41 1.73
CA THR A 387 -0.50 -2.72 2.39
C THR A 387 0.27 -2.64 3.70
N ILE A 388 0.06 -3.62 4.59
CA ILE A 388 0.91 -3.87 5.76
C ILE A 388 2.04 -4.87 5.46
N ASN A 389 2.12 -5.42 4.25
CA ASN A 389 3.17 -6.35 3.81
C ASN A 389 4.17 -5.67 2.85
N THR A 390 4.60 -4.44 3.18
CA THR A 390 5.37 -3.57 2.27
C THR A 390 6.64 -4.22 1.72
N ALA A 391 7.44 -4.90 2.55
CA ALA A 391 8.71 -5.51 2.12
C ALA A 391 8.51 -6.66 1.12
N LEU A 392 7.52 -7.53 1.38
CA LEU A 392 7.14 -8.62 0.48
C LEU A 392 6.68 -8.08 -0.88
N VAL A 393 5.75 -7.13 -0.86
CA VAL A 393 5.24 -6.51 -2.10
C VAL A 393 6.34 -5.76 -2.83
N ALA A 394 7.28 -5.10 -2.12
CA ALA A 394 8.42 -4.43 -2.73
C ALA A 394 9.35 -5.41 -3.48
N GLN A 395 9.73 -6.53 -2.87
CA GLN A 395 10.60 -7.52 -3.54
C GLN A 395 9.91 -8.20 -4.73
N THR A 396 8.65 -8.64 -4.58
CA THR A 396 7.96 -9.28 -5.71
C THR A 396 7.67 -8.29 -6.85
N GLN A 397 7.33 -7.03 -6.54
CA GLN A 397 7.20 -5.98 -7.56
C GLN A 397 8.55 -5.64 -8.22
N ALA A 398 9.65 -5.62 -7.47
CA ALA A 398 10.99 -5.34 -8.01
C ALA A 398 11.45 -6.41 -9.01
N LEU A 399 11.25 -7.69 -8.69
CA LEU A 399 11.56 -8.80 -9.60
C LEU A 399 10.66 -8.80 -10.84
N TRP A 400 9.36 -8.59 -10.66
CA TRP A 400 8.41 -8.45 -11.77
C TRP A 400 8.79 -7.30 -12.70
N ALA A 401 9.18 -6.15 -12.15
CA ALA A 401 9.62 -4.99 -12.92
C ALA A 401 10.95 -5.25 -13.66
N ALA A 402 11.95 -5.87 -13.01
CA ALA A 402 13.22 -6.19 -13.64
C ALA A 402 13.06 -7.16 -14.83
N ALA A 403 12.17 -8.15 -14.70
CA ALA A 403 11.81 -9.05 -15.77
C ALA A 403 11.05 -8.34 -16.92
N TYR A 404 10.03 -7.52 -16.59
CA TYR A 404 9.23 -6.80 -17.58
C TYR A 404 10.05 -5.81 -18.42
N LEU A 405 10.79 -4.92 -17.75
CA LEU A 405 11.68 -3.93 -18.38
C LEU A 405 12.84 -4.63 -19.13
N GLY A 406 13.32 -5.76 -18.59
CA GLY A 406 14.32 -6.62 -19.23
C GLY A 406 13.83 -7.39 -20.47
N GLY A 407 12.57 -7.22 -20.89
CA GLY A 407 12.03 -7.82 -22.10
C GLY A 407 11.42 -9.22 -21.96
N ASP A 408 11.31 -9.79 -20.76
CA ASP A 408 10.71 -11.11 -20.53
C ASP A 408 9.28 -11.14 -21.11
N GLN A 409 9.06 -12.03 -22.08
CA GLN A 409 7.80 -12.12 -22.81
C GLN A 409 6.69 -12.82 -22.01
N GLY A 410 7.02 -13.63 -21.00
CA GLY A 410 6.05 -14.35 -20.17
C GLY A 410 5.27 -13.43 -19.24
N VAL A 411 5.91 -12.38 -18.74
CA VAL A 411 5.43 -11.52 -17.64
C VAL A 411 4.16 -10.71 -17.97
N VAL A 412 3.87 -10.47 -19.26
CA VAL A 412 2.62 -9.82 -19.70
C VAL A 412 1.72 -10.74 -20.54
N ARG A 413 2.24 -11.86 -21.07
CA ARG A 413 1.42 -12.84 -21.84
C ARG A 413 0.52 -13.72 -20.95
N ARG A 414 0.65 -13.65 -19.62
CA ARG A 414 -0.09 -14.46 -18.64
C ARG A 414 -1.35 -13.78 -18.08
N VAL A 415 -1.99 -12.93 -18.88
CA VAL A 415 -3.34 -12.38 -18.62
C VAL A 415 -4.38 -13.51 -18.65
N VAL A 416 -5.35 -13.46 -17.74
CA VAL A 416 -6.39 -14.49 -17.58
C VAL A 416 -7.77 -13.97 -18.03
N GLU A 417 -8.05 -12.69 -17.79
CA GLU A 417 -9.29 -12.04 -18.22
C GLU A 417 -9.25 -11.71 -19.72
N ARG A 418 -10.19 -12.27 -20.48
CA ARG A 418 -10.39 -11.94 -21.90
C ARG A 418 -11.28 -10.72 -22.07
N CYS A 419 -10.89 -9.79 -22.94
CA CYS A 419 -11.72 -8.65 -23.29
C CYS A 419 -12.99 -9.11 -24.04
N PRO A 420 -14.19 -8.63 -23.66
CA PRO A 420 -15.41 -8.85 -24.43
C PRO A 420 -15.26 -8.32 -25.87
N LEU A 421 -15.70 -9.10 -26.87
CA LEU A 421 -15.51 -8.77 -28.29
C LEU A 421 -16.16 -7.43 -28.69
N ASP A 422 -17.26 -7.06 -28.04
CA ASP A 422 -17.97 -5.79 -28.19
C ASP A 422 -17.21 -4.58 -27.62
N LEU A 423 -16.20 -4.80 -26.78
CA LEU A 423 -15.35 -3.77 -26.18
C LEU A 423 -13.95 -3.67 -26.79
N VAL A 424 -13.53 -4.59 -27.68
CA VAL A 424 -12.13 -4.66 -28.15
C VAL A 424 -11.64 -3.32 -28.72
N GLU A 425 -12.40 -2.68 -29.60
CA GLU A 425 -12.03 -1.38 -30.15
C GLU A 425 -12.12 -0.23 -29.13
N GLU A 426 -13.04 -0.32 -28.16
CA GLU A 426 -13.18 0.70 -27.09
C GLU A 426 -12.01 0.65 -26.10
N VAL A 427 -11.53 -0.56 -25.78
CA VAL A 427 -10.42 -0.82 -24.85
C VAL A 427 -9.07 -0.62 -25.55
N ARG A 428 -8.93 -0.97 -26.83
CA ARG A 428 -7.75 -0.66 -27.66
C ARG A 428 -7.61 0.86 -27.86
N GLY A 429 -8.71 1.56 -28.08
CA GLY A 429 -8.77 3.03 -28.15
C GLY A 429 -7.82 3.62 -29.20
N LYS A 430 -6.88 4.47 -28.75
CA LYS A 430 -5.76 4.99 -29.56
C LYS A 430 -4.41 4.48 -29.06
N SER A 431 -4.33 3.22 -28.63
CA SER A 431 -3.08 2.58 -28.28
C SER A 431 -2.29 2.25 -29.56
N ASN A 432 -1.02 2.65 -29.63
CA ASN A 432 -0.14 2.42 -30.79
C ASN A 432 0.46 0.98 -30.81
N GLY A 433 -0.34 -0.04 -30.44
CA GLY A 433 0.15 -1.40 -30.21
C GLY A 433 -0.56 -2.45 -31.07
N ASP A 434 0.16 -2.99 -32.05
CA ASP A 434 -0.33 -3.96 -33.05
C ASP A 434 -0.48 -5.41 -32.50
N GLY A 435 -1.31 -5.60 -31.46
CA GLY A 435 -1.61 -6.97 -31.00
C GLY A 435 -2.62 -7.09 -29.85
N ASP A 436 -3.54 -8.04 -29.98
CA ASP A 436 -4.70 -8.23 -29.09
C ASP A 436 -4.35 -8.52 -27.62
N GLY A 437 -3.17 -9.08 -27.34
CA GLY A 437 -2.72 -9.35 -25.97
C GLY A 437 -2.64 -8.09 -25.08
N HIS A 438 -2.49 -6.91 -25.68
CA HIS A 438 -2.56 -5.64 -24.95
C HIS A 438 -4.00 -5.27 -24.55
N VAL A 439 -5.00 -5.66 -25.36
CA VAL A 439 -6.41 -5.34 -25.12
C VAL A 439 -6.94 -6.17 -23.94
N ASP A 440 -6.57 -7.45 -23.85
CA ASP A 440 -6.85 -8.28 -22.67
C ASP A 440 -6.19 -7.69 -21.42
N ALA A 441 -4.91 -7.29 -21.49
CA ALA A 441 -4.19 -6.69 -20.36
C ALA A 441 -4.85 -5.38 -19.87
N LEU A 442 -5.36 -4.55 -20.79
CA LEU A 442 -6.10 -3.32 -20.48
C LEU A 442 -7.49 -3.60 -19.88
N TRP A 443 -8.16 -4.67 -20.30
CA TRP A 443 -9.42 -5.13 -19.69
C TRP A 443 -9.21 -5.73 -18.29
N GLU A 444 -8.18 -6.56 -18.09
CA GLU A 444 -7.80 -7.08 -16.78
C GLU A 444 -7.41 -5.95 -15.82
N MET A 445 -6.68 -4.94 -16.32
CA MET A 445 -6.43 -3.68 -15.61
C MET A 445 -7.74 -2.95 -15.26
N ALA A 446 -8.70 -2.83 -16.18
CA ALA A 446 -9.98 -2.18 -15.92
C ALA A 446 -10.73 -2.84 -14.75
N LEU A 447 -10.81 -4.18 -14.78
CA LEU A 447 -11.39 -4.99 -13.71
C LEU A 447 -10.62 -4.83 -12.38
N HIS A 448 -9.30 -5.00 -12.39
CA HIS A 448 -8.46 -4.91 -11.19
C HIS A 448 -8.48 -3.52 -10.54
N THR A 449 -8.47 -2.45 -11.35
CA THR A 449 -8.44 -1.07 -10.87
C THR A 449 -9.83 -0.56 -10.46
N GLN A 450 -10.92 -1.00 -11.10
CA GLN A 450 -12.29 -0.74 -10.59
C GLN A 450 -12.65 -1.58 -9.37
N PHE A 451 -12.08 -2.78 -9.20
CA PHE A 451 -12.34 -3.61 -8.02
C PHE A 451 -12.07 -2.86 -6.70
N GLY A 452 -11.00 -2.08 -6.63
CA GLY A 452 -10.67 -1.22 -5.48
C GLY A 452 -11.78 -0.22 -5.10
N VAL A 453 -12.48 0.34 -6.10
CA VAL A 453 -13.58 1.32 -5.91
C VAL A 453 -14.74 0.71 -5.12
N HIS A 454 -15.09 -0.54 -5.45
CA HIS A 454 -16.18 -1.27 -4.81
C HIS A 454 -15.74 -1.99 -3.53
N ARG A 455 -14.47 -2.40 -3.45
CA ARG A 455 -13.87 -3.12 -2.31
C ARG A 455 -13.60 -2.25 -1.10
N CYS A 456 -13.22 -0.98 -1.30
CA CYS A 456 -12.89 -0.01 -0.25
C CYS A 456 -13.63 1.34 -0.46
N PRO A 457 -14.99 1.37 -0.41
CA PRO A 457 -15.79 2.53 -0.82
C PRO A 457 -15.65 3.75 0.11
N GLY A 458 -15.21 3.56 1.36
CA GLY A 458 -14.84 4.62 2.29
C GLY A 458 -13.32 4.88 2.41
N GLY A 459 -12.49 4.06 1.77
CA GLY A 459 -11.03 4.15 1.81
C GLY A 459 -10.44 4.83 0.57
N PHE A 460 -9.16 4.56 0.29
CA PHE A 460 -8.46 5.12 -0.87
C PHE A 460 -8.68 4.35 -2.19
N GLY A 461 -9.56 3.35 -2.22
CA GLY A 461 -9.84 2.48 -3.37
C GLY A 461 -10.27 3.19 -4.66
N LYS A 462 -10.67 4.46 -4.57
CA LYS A 462 -10.90 5.37 -5.71
C LYS A 462 -9.62 5.91 -6.38
N ARG A 463 -8.45 5.63 -5.79
CA ARG A 463 -7.13 6.13 -6.20
C ARG A 463 -6.12 4.99 -6.17
N ASN A 464 -5.76 4.52 -4.98
CA ASN A 464 -4.80 3.45 -4.71
C ASN A 464 -5.53 2.13 -4.46
N PRO A 465 -5.01 0.98 -4.93
CA PRO A 465 -5.48 -0.32 -4.47
C PRO A 465 -5.05 -0.56 -3.01
N ASP A 466 -5.82 -1.39 -2.30
CA ASP A 466 -5.76 -1.55 -0.85
C ASP A 466 -5.70 -3.04 -0.51
N PHE A 467 -4.54 -3.52 -0.07
CA PHE A 467 -4.21 -4.94 0.07
C PHE A 467 -3.95 -5.29 1.54
N VAL A 468 -5.03 -5.66 2.24
CA VAL A 468 -4.97 -6.25 3.59
C VAL A 468 -4.93 -7.78 3.48
N PHE A 469 -6.04 -8.41 3.07
CA PHE A 469 -6.15 -9.87 2.90
C PHE A 469 -5.81 -10.34 1.47
N ASP A 470 -5.62 -9.38 0.57
CA ASP A 470 -5.52 -9.57 -0.88
C ASP A 470 -4.06 -9.44 -1.37
N ALA A 471 -3.13 -9.13 -0.44
CA ALA A 471 -1.69 -9.02 -0.68
C ALA A 471 -1.04 -10.36 -1.06
N LEU A 472 -1.38 -11.45 -0.36
CA LEU A 472 -0.82 -12.77 -0.66
C LEU A 472 -1.28 -13.29 -2.04
N PRO A 473 -2.57 -13.24 -2.42
CA PRO A 473 -2.99 -13.52 -3.80
C PRO A 473 -2.39 -12.58 -4.86
N TYR A 474 -2.04 -11.34 -4.51
CA TYR A 474 -1.34 -10.43 -5.41
C TYR A 474 0.12 -10.85 -5.63
N VAL A 475 0.83 -11.27 -4.58
CA VAL A 475 2.16 -11.88 -4.69
C VAL A 475 2.10 -13.14 -5.56
N ASP A 476 1.10 -14.01 -5.34
CA ASP A 476 0.90 -15.21 -6.15
C ASP A 476 0.63 -14.91 -7.64
N LEU A 477 -0.08 -13.81 -7.94
CA LEU A 477 -0.29 -13.33 -9.32
C LEU A 477 1.05 -12.97 -9.98
N LEU A 478 1.88 -12.17 -9.31
CA LEU A 478 3.19 -11.77 -9.84
C LEU A 478 4.14 -12.97 -9.99
N LEU A 479 4.12 -13.91 -9.04
CA LEU A 479 4.91 -15.15 -9.13
C LEU A 479 4.47 -16.02 -10.32
N ARG A 480 3.16 -16.12 -10.61
CA ARG A 480 2.67 -16.79 -11.82
C ARG A 480 3.11 -16.08 -13.11
N ASP A 481 3.03 -14.75 -13.16
CA ASP A 481 3.53 -13.98 -14.31
C ASP A 481 5.03 -14.25 -14.54
N LEU A 482 5.82 -14.37 -13.47
CA LEU A 482 7.25 -14.68 -13.49
C LEU A 482 7.56 -16.16 -13.82
N GLY A 483 6.64 -17.09 -13.53
CA GLY A 483 6.77 -18.53 -13.73
C GLY A 483 7.27 -19.32 -12.51
N LEU A 484 7.20 -18.71 -11.32
CA LEU A 484 7.72 -19.25 -10.05
C LEU A 484 6.63 -19.99 -9.27
N ASP A 485 7.00 -20.88 -8.34
CA ASP A 485 5.99 -21.62 -7.56
C ASP A 485 5.39 -20.76 -6.43
N VAL A 486 4.06 -20.67 -6.44
CA VAL A 486 3.23 -20.03 -5.41
C VAL A 486 3.12 -20.88 -4.13
N LYS A 487 3.38 -22.20 -4.21
CA LYS A 487 3.24 -23.14 -3.08
C LYS A 487 4.45 -23.16 -2.15
N ARG A 488 4.86 -21.99 -1.63
CA ARG A 488 6.03 -21.82 -0.72
C ARG A 488 6.03 -22.68 0.56
N LYS A 489 4.96 -23.44 0.85
CA LYS A 489 4.87 -24.38 1.98
C LYS A 489 4.17 -25.67 1.53
N THR A 490 4.72 -26.81 1.94
CA THR A 490 4.25 -28.16 1.58
C THR A 490 3.46 -28.83 2.73
N GLY A 491 2.84 -29.97 2.45
CA GLY A 491 2.06 -30.73 3.44
C GLY A 491 0.93 -29.89 4.06
N TRP A 492 0.72 -30.01 5.38
CA TRP A 492 -0.26 -29.19 6.12
C TRP A 492 0.24 -27.77 6.45
N CYS A 493 1.48 -27.41 6.13
CA CYS A 493 2.05 -26.12 6.51
C CYS A 493 1.47 -24.91 5.75
N TRP A 494 0.73 -25.11 4.65
CA TRP A 494 0.04 -24.01 3.94
C TRP A 494 -1.04 -23.31 4.78
N MET A 495 -1.50 -23.93 5.87
CA MET A 495 -2.45 -23.33 6.82
C MET A 495 -1.79 -22.37 7.81
N LYS A 496 -0.46 -22.26 7.80
CA LYS A 496 0.29 -21.28 8.61
C LYS A 496 0.40 -19.94 7.89
N SER A 497 0.74 -18.89 8.63
CA SER A 497 1.13 -17.59 8.08
C SER A 497 2.31 -17.72 7.12
N TYR A 498 2.27 -16.97 6.03
CA TYR A 498 3.41 -16.78 5.12
C TYR A 498 4.20 -15.53 5.55
N GLY A 499 5.50 -15.69 5.74
CA GLY A 499 6.42 -14.63 6.18
C GLY A 499 7.54 -14.41 5.16
N MET A 500 8.45 -13.48 5.47
CA MET A 500 9.56 -13.14 4.57
C MET A 500 10.50 -14.32 4.34
N GLU A 501 10.61 -15.23 5.32
CA GLU A 501 11.37 -16.47 5.25
C GLU A 501 10.96 -17.38 4.09
N ASP A 502 9.68 -17.38 3.68
CA ASP A 502 9.14 -18.23 2.61
C ASP A 502 9.44 -17.72 1.19
N TYR A 503 9.95 -16.49 1.10
CA TYR A 503 10.26 -15.77 -0.14
C TYR A 503 11.74 -15.37 -0.22
N ARG A 504 12.61 -16.06 0.53
CA ARG A 504 14.07 -16.00 0.34
C ARG A 504 14.44 -16.76 -0.94
N GLY A 505 15.40 -16.23 -1.70
CA GLY A 505 15.89 -16.87 -2.93
C GLY A 505 15.05 -16.61 -4.19
N LEU A 506 14.06 -15.70 -4.16
CA LEU A 506 13.17 -15.49 -5.32
C LEU A 506 13.88 -15.01 -6.59
N VAL A 507 14.95 -14.22 -6.46
CA VAL A 507 15.69 -13.70 -7.62
C VAL A 507 16.54 -14.81 -8.22
N GLU A 508 17.14 -15.63 -7.36
CA GLU A 508 17.96 -16.79 -7.69
C GLU A 508 17.11 -17.92 -8.31
N GLU A 509 15.90 -18.15 -7.80
CA GLU A 509 14.87 -19.05 -8.37
C GLU A 509 14.43 -18.59 -9.77
N TRP A 510 14.40 -17.27 -10.00
CA TRP A 510 14.04 -16.66 -11.29
C TRP A 510 15.21 -16.58 -12.29
N LEU A 511 16.45 -16.63 -11.82
CA LEU A 511 17.63 -16.80 -12.68
C LEU A 511 17.86 -18.27 -13.04
N GLY A 512 17.53 -19.21 -12.14
CA GLY A 512 17.70 -20.66 -12.33
C GLY A 512 16.56 -21.40 -13.04
N ARG A 513 15.73 -20.69 -13.81
CA ARG A 513 14.62 -21.25 -14.63
C ARG A 513 14.93 -21.27 -16.15
N GLU A 514 16.12 -20.80 -16.53
CA GLU A 514 16.72 -20.91 -17.88
C GLU A 514 17.65 -22.13 -17.94
#